data_AF-A0A0M3HVW0-F1
#
_entry.id   AF-A0A0M3HVW0-F1
#
_cell.length_a   1.000
_cell.length_b   1.000
_cell.length_c   1.000
_cell.angle_alpha   90.00
_cell.angle_beta   90.00
_cell.angle_gamma   90.00
#
_symmetry.space_group_name_H-M   'P 1'
#
loop_
_entity.id
_entity.type
_entity.pdbx_description
1 polymer ?
#
loop_
_entity_poly.entity_id
_entity_poly.type
_entity_poly.pdbx_seq_one_letter_code
_entity_poly.pdbx_strand_id
1 'polypeptide(L)'
;MKGPVDGVHAASDEGLVANPYSRIEDTIERKRRNLEKRKIRLQQYEEDLRNGKKLSEEQQEARSRIGEVETQLEFMKDLMKLLTGLQKEYHRSAKQRDEANRKKQMEMERGRLAEFIYYQNIFRILSKEHVAGALVDASEGAPVSYLCGIYLEGLIVCIS
;
A
#
# COMPACT_ATOMS: atom_id res chain seq x y z
N MET A 1 48.43 -1.24 -9.27
CA MET A 1 47.46 -1.55 -8.20
C MET A 1 46.08 -1.09 -8.68
N LYS A 2 45.17 -2.03 -8.93
CA LYS A 2 43.84 -1.76 -9.51
C LYS A 2 42.87 -1.59 -8.35
N GLY A 3 42.13 -0.48 -8.35
CA GLY A 3 41.30 -0.01 -7.22
C GLY A 3 40.12 -0.90 -6.85
N PRO A 4 39.37 -0.52 -5.79
CA PRO A 4 38.27 -1.29 -5.24
C PRO A 4 37.13 -1.48 -6.25
N VAL A 5 36.59 -2.70 -6.28
CA VAL A 5 35.52 -3.10 -7.18
C VAL A 5 34.20 -2.59 -6.62
N ASP A 6 33.67 -1.52 -7.21
CA ASP A 6 32.32 -1.02 -6.94
C ASP A 6 31.26 -2.04 -7.37
N GLY A 7 30.17 -2.11 -6.59
CA GLY A 7 28.98 -2.83 -7.02
C GLY A 7 27.96 -3.22 -5.95
N VAL A 8 28.06 -2.75 -4.71
CA VAL A 8 26.89 -2.74 -3.82
C VAL A 8 26.07 -1.53 -4.22
N HIS A 9 25.06 -1.73 -5.08
CA HIS A 9 24.00 -0.75 -5.27
C HIS A 9 23.39 -0.46 -3.90
N ALA A 10 23.72 0.71 -3.34
CA ALA A 10 23.05 1.24 -2.17
C ALA A 10 21.59 1.51 -2.56
N ALA A 11 20.73 0.53 -2.32
CA ALA A 11 19.30 0.73 -2.36
C ALA A 11 18.96 1.74 -1.25
N SER A 12 18.55 2.95 -1.64
CA SER A 12 18.03 3.94 -0.70
C SER A 12 16.84 3.35 0.04
N ASP A 13 16.82 3.49 1.37
CA ASP A 13 15.77 2.95 2.24
C ASP A 13 14.37 3.50 1.88
N GLU A 14 14.33 4.64 1.18
CA GLU A 14 13.13 5.24 0.62
C GLU A 14 12.43 4.34 -0.41
N GLY A 15 13.19 3.59 -1.22
CA GLY A 15 12.63 2.68 -2.23
C GLY A 15 11.88 1.48 -1.64
N LEU A 16 12.24 1.07 -0.43
CA LEU A 16 11.55 0.00 0.31
C LEU A 16 10.19 0.44 0.84
N VAL A 17 10.06 1.70 1.26
CA VAL A 17 8.80 2.26 1.77
C VAL A 17 7.78 2.38 0.63
N ALA A 18 8.23 2.81 -0.55
CA ALA A 18 7.38 2.92 -1.74
C ALA A 18 7.06 1.55 -2.37
N ASN A 19 8.04 0.65 -2.44
CA ASN A 19 7.90 -0.70 -2.99
C ASN A 19 8.64 -1.71 -2.10
N PRO A 20 7.93 -2.49 -1.26
CA PRO A 20 8.56 -3.45 -0.35
C PRO A 20 9.27 -4.61 -1.08
N TYR A 21 9.04 -4.77 -2.39
CA TYR A 21 9.63 -5.82 -3.21
C TYR A 21 10.86 -5.36 -4.01
N SER A 22 11.21 -4.08 -3.97
CA SER A 22 12.32 -3.51 -4.76
C SER A 22 13.64 -4.28 -4.62
N ARG A 23 14.02 -4.68 -3.40
CA ARG A 23 15.27 -5.45 -3.17
C ARG A 23 15.27 -6.83 -3.83
N ILE A 24 14.13 -7.53 -3.82
CA ILE A 24 14.04 -8.86 -4.43
C ILE A 24 14.00 -8.76 -5.95
N GLU A 25 13.33 -7.73 -6.47
CA GLU A 25 13.29 -7.39 -7.90
C GLU A 25 14.71 -7.14 -8.44
N ASP A 26 15.48 -6.28 -7.77
CA ASP A 26 16.87 -5.99 -8.14
C ASP A 26 17.75 -7.24 -8.12
N THR A 27 17.52 -8.13 -7.16
CA THR A 27 18.29 -9.37 -7.00
C THR A 27 18.00 -10.35 -8.12
N ILE A 28 16.72 -10.53 -8.48
CA ILE A 28 16.30 -11.37 -9.59
C ILE A 28 16.86 -10.82 -10.91
N GLU A 29 16.75 -9.52 -11.14
CA GLU A 29 17.23 -8.90 -12.38
C GLU A 29 18.76 -8.96 -12.51
N ARG A 30 19.51 -8.79 -11.41
CA ARG A 30 20.95 -9.06 -11.40
C ARG A 30 21.26 -10.52 -11.75
N LYS A 31 20.54 -11.49 -11.16
CA LYS A 31 20.78 -12.92 -11.43
C LYS A 31 20.44 -13.29 -12.87
N ARG A 32 19.32 -12.80 -13.41
CA ARG A 32 18.90 -12.97 -14.80
C ARG A 32 19.96 -12.44 -15.77
N ARG A 33 20.44 -11.20 -15.58
CA ARG A 33 21.50 -10.61 -16.40
C ARG A 33 22.80 -11.42 -16.34
N ASN A 34 23.16 -11.96 -15.18
CA ASN A 34 24.35 -12.81 -15.04
C ASN A 34 24.21 -14.13 -15.80
N LEU A 35 23.01 -14.75 -15.78
CA LEU A 35 22.73 -15.96 -16.55
C LEU A 35 22.73 -15.69 -18.06
N GLU A 36 22.16 -14.56 -18.52
CA GLU A 36 22.20 -14.16 -19.94
C GLU A 36 23.65 -13.98 -20.42
N LYS A 37 24.49 -13.29 -19.63
CA LYS A 37 25.92 -13.15 -19.95
C LYS A 37 26.63 -14.50 -20.01
N ARG A 38 26.27 -15.44 -19.13
CA ARG A 38 26.82 -16.80 -19.16
C ARG A 38 26.38 -17.56 -20.41
N LYS A 39 25.10 -17.50 -20.77
CA LYS A 39 24.54 -18.12 -21.98
C LYS A 39 25.27 -17.64 -23.23
N ILE A 40 25.45 -16.32 -23.40
CA ILE A 40 26.18 -15.75 -24.55
C ILE A 40 27.59 -16.33 -24.65
N ARG A 41 28.32 -16.46 -23.53
CA ARG A 41 29.66 -17.07 -23.54
C ARG A 41 29.64 -18.54 -23.94
N LEU A 42 28.64 -19.31 -23.52
CA LEU A 42 28.51 -20.72 -23.90
C LEU A 42 28.16 -20.87 -25.39
N GLN A 43 27.31 -20.00 -25.92
CA GLN A 43 26.99 -19.94 -27.36
C GLN A 43 28.23 -19.58 -28.19
N GLN A 44 29.11 -18.72 -27.69
CA GLN A 44 30.40 -18.43 -28.33
C GLN A 44 31.29 -19.68 -28.41
N TYR A 45 31.32 -20.52 -27.37
CA TYR A 45 32.06 -21.79 -27.43
C TYR A 45 31.46 -22.77 -28.44
N GLU A 46 30.14 -22.83 -28.58
CA GLU A 46 29.50 -23.62 -29.64
C GLU A 46 29.89 -23.13 -31.03
N GLU A 47 29.87 -21.81 -31.24
CA GLU A 47 30.25 -21.21 -32.51
C GLU A 47 31.73 -21.43 -32.84
N ASP A 48 32.62 -21.25 -31.87
CA ASP A 48 34.06 -21.52 -32.03
C ASP A 48 34.32 -22.98 -32.42
N LEU A 49 33.60 -23.93 -31.82
CA LEU A 49 33.69 -25.35 -32.21
C LEU A 49 33.19 -25.58 -33.63
N ARG A 50 32.05 -24.99 -34.02
CA ARG A 50 31.51 -25.08 -35.38
C ARG A 50 32.49 -24.52 -36.41
N ASN A 51 33.23 -23.47 -36.04
CA ASN A 51 34.26 -22.85 -36.87
C ASN A 51 35.58 -23.63 -36.87
N GLY A 52 35.64 -24.81 -36.22
CA GLY A 52 36.79 -25.71 -36.23
C GLY A 52 37.88 -25.36 -35.22
N LYS A 53 37.64 -24.43 -34.27
CA LYS A 53 38.58 -24.17 -33.19
C LYS A 53 38.53 -25.30 -32.16
N LYS A 54 39.70 -25.68 -31.63
CA LYS A 54 39.78 -26.62 -30.50
C LYS A 54 39.41 -25.89 -29.21
N LEU A 55 38.47 -26.47 -28.47
CA LEU A 55 38.10 -26.02 -27.12
C LEU A 55 38.91 -26.79 -26.07
N SER A 56 39.18 -26.15 -24.93
CA SER A 56 39.67 -26.81 -23.72
C SER A 56 38.63 -27.77 -23.14
N GLU A 57 39.05 -28.75 -22.35
CA GLU A 57 38.18 -29.68 -21.63
C GLU A 57 37.17 -28.94 -20.74
N GLU A 58 37.64 -27.94 -19.98
CA GLU A 58 36.78 -27.07 -19.16
C GLU A 58 35.74 -26.30 -19.99
N GLN A 59 36.10 -25.89 -21.21
CA GLN A 59 35.19 -25.18 -22.11
C GLN A 59 34.15 -26.13 -22.70
N GLN A 60 34.53 -27.37 -23.03
CA GLN A 60 33.61 -28.41 -23.47
C GLN A 60 32.63 -28.81 -22.36
N GLU A 61 33.11 -28.96 -21.12
CA GLU A 61 32.25 -29.24 -19.97
C GLU A 61 31.32 -28.05 -19.67
N ALA A 62 31.82 -26.81 -19.70
CA ALA A 62 30.98 -25.65 -19.50
C ALA A 62 29.86 -25.55 -20.56
N ARG A 63 30.18 -25.87 -21.82
CA ARG A 63 29.24 -25.88 -22.94
C ARG A 63 28.15 -26.93 -22.77
N SER A 64 28.47 -28.11 -22.26
CA SER A 64 27.46 -29.18 -22.08
C SER A 64 26.34 -28.78 -21.10
N ARG A 65 26.60 -27.82 -20.21
CA ARG A 65 25.63 -27.29 -19.23
C ARG A 65 24.79 -26.10 -19.75
N ILE A 66 24.82 -25.79 -21.04
CA ILE A 66 24.04 -24.67 -21.60
C ILE A 66 22.53 -24.83 -21.35
N GLY A 67 22.00 -26.06 -21.49
CA GLY A 67 20.58 -26.34 -21.22
C GLY A 67 20.17 -26.05 -19.78
N GLU A 68 21.05 -26.28 -18.80
CA GLU A 68 20.79 -25.90 -17.40
C GLU A 68 20.66 -24.38 -17.24
N VAL A 69 21.51 -23.61 -17.94
CA VAL A 69 21.45 -22.14 -17.92
C VAL A 69 20.16 -21.64 -18.56
N GLU A 70 19.69 -22.28 -19.63
CA GLU A 70 18.40 -21.97 -20.28
C GLU A 70 17.22 -22.23 -19.36
N THR A 71 17.17 -23.41 -18.72
CA THR A 71 16.15 -23.73 -17.71
C THR A 71 16.15 -22.73 -16.56
N GLN A 72 17.33 -22.34 -16.06
CA GLN A 72 17.46 -21.31 -15.02
C GLN A 72 16.95 -19.95 -15.49
N LEU A 73 17.17 -19.57 -16.76
CA LEU A 73 16.65 -18.33 -17.32
C LEU A 73 15.12 -18.34 -17.44
N GLU A 74 14.53 -19.46 -17.83
CA GLU A 74 13.06 -19.63 -17.85
C GLU A 74 12.49 -19.51 -16.44
N PHE A 75 13.11 -20.19 -15.47
CA PHE A 75 12.72 -20.07 -14.06
C PHE A 75 12.79 -18.62 -13.55
N MET A 76 13.85 -17.88 -13.89
CA MET A 76 13.95 -16.45 -13.53
C MET A 76 12.83 -15.61 -14.18
N LYS A 77 12.43 -15.92 -15.43
CA LYS A 77 11.30 -15.24 -16.08
C LYS A 77 9.99 -15.50 -15.34
N ASP A 78 9.74 -16.73 -14.92
CA ASP A 78 8.52 -17.07 -14.20
C ASP A 78 8.50 -16.48 -12.79
N LEU A 79 9.65 -16.45 -12.10
CA LEU A 79 9.79 -15.72 -10.84
C LEU A 79 9.49 -14.23 -10.98
N MET A 80 9.97 -13.58 -12.05
CA MET A 80 9.64 -12.17 -12.31
C MET A 80 8.14 -11.98 -12.52
N LYS A 81 7.48 -12.85 -13.29
CA LYS A 81 6.01 -12.78 -13.48
C LYS A 81 5.26 -12.89 -12.16
N LEU A 82 5.64 -13.86 -11.32
CA LEU A 82 5.06 -14.04 -9.99
C LEU A 82 5.24 -12.79 -9.13
N LEU A 83 6.47 -12.25 -9.10
CA LEU A 83 6.78 -11.06 -8.32
C LEU A 83 5.97 -9.84 -8.77
N THR A 84 5.86 -9.60 -10.07
CA THR A 84 5.03 -8.52 -10.62
C THR A 84 3.55 -8.70 -10.27
N GLY A 85 3.06 -9.95 -10.22
CA GLY A 85 1.72 -10.26 -9.74
C GLY A 85 1.52 -9.83 -8.28
N LEU A 86 2.41 -10.26 -7.40
CA LEU A 86 2.40 -9.91 -5.98
C LEU A 86 2.49 -8.39 -5.74
N GLN A 87 3.34 -7.69 -6.49
CA GLN A 87 3.45 -6.23 -6.41
C GLN A 87 2.11 -5.54 -6.75
N LYS A 88 1.42 -5.98 -7.79
CA LYS A 88 0.11 -5.43 -8.18
C LYS A 88 -0.94 -5.68 -7.10
N GLU A 89 -0.99 -6.89 -6.56
CA GLU A 89 -1.92 -7.24 -5.48
C GLU A 89 -1.67 -6.42 -4.21
N TYR A 90 -0.40 -6.27 -3.82
CA TYR A 90 0.00 -5.43 -2.70
C TYR A 90 -0.46 -3.98 -2.90
N HIS A 91 -0.17 -3.37 -4.05
CA HIS A 91 -0.58 -1.98 -4.31
C HIS A 91 -2.11 -1.81 -4.32
N ARG A 92 -2.85 -2.80 -4.83
CA ARG A 92 -4.32 -2.78 -4.78
C ARG A 92 -4.82 -2.84 -3.33
N SER A 93 -4.28 -3.75 -2.54
CA SER A 93 -4.66 -3.92 -1.13
C SER A 93 -4.30 -2.69 -0.28
N ALA A 94 -3.10 -2.12 -0.50
CA ALA A 94 -2.66 -0.89 0.16
C ALA A 94 -3.61 0.28 -0.13
N LYS A 95 -3.96 0.51 -1.40
CA LYS A 95 -4.92 1.56 -1.78
C LYS A 95 -6.30 1.37 -1.14
N GLN A 96 -6.80 0.13 -1.14
CA GLN A 96 -8.08 -0.19 -0.51
C GLN A 96 -8.06 0.08 1.01
N ARG A 97 -6.97 -0.28 1.69
CA ARG A 97 -6.78 0.00 3.10
C ARG A 97 -6.73 1.50 3.39
N ASP A 98 -5.99 2.26 2.60
CA ASP A 98 -5.86 3.71 2.77
C ASP A 98 -7.20 4.41 2.55
N GLU A 99 -7.96 4.00 1.53
CA GLU A 99 -9.30 4.53 1.27
C GLU A 99 -10.28 4.19 2.40
N ALA A 100 -10.25 2.95 2.91
CA ALA A 100 -11.08 2.53 4.03
C ALA A 100 -10.75 3.32 5.32
N ASN A 101 -9.46 3.52 5.61
CA ASN A 101 -9.01 4.33 6.74
C ASN A 101 -9.45 5.78 6.60
N ARG A 102 -9.31 6.36 5.40
CA ARG A 102 -9.74 7.73 5.11
C ARG A 102 -11.25 7.88 5.33
N LYS A 103 -12.04 6.93 4.83
CA LYS A 103 -13.50 6.92 5.02
C LYS A 103 -13.88 6.84 6.50
N LYS A 104 -13.24 5.94 7.25
CA LYS A 104 -13.45 5.79 8.70
C LYS A 104 -13.12 7.08 9.46
N GLN A 105 -12.03 7.77 9.09
CA GLN A 105 -11.68 9.05 9.69
C GLN A 105 -12.75 10.12 9.40
N MET A 106 -13.22 10.21 8.15
CA MET A 106 -14.29 11.16 7.79
C MET A 106 -15.60 10.87 8.55
N GLU A 107 -15.97 9.60 8.71
CA GLU A 107 -17.15 9.20 9.47
C GLU A 107 -17.03 9.58 10.95
N MET A 108 -15.85 9.40 11.55
CA MET A 108 -15.58 9.80 12.93
C MET A 108 -15.68 11.32 13.11
N GLU A 109 -15.06 12.11 12.22
CA GLU A 109 -15.13 13.58 12.27
C GLU A 109 -16.56 14.08 12.04
N ARG A 110 -17.32 13.45 11.13
CA ARG A 110 -18.74 13.74 10.93
C ARG A 110 -19.56 13.47 12.20
N GLY A 111 -19.28 12.37 12.90
CA GLY A 111 -19.92 12.05 14.17
C GLY A 111 -19.65 13.10 15.25
N ARG A 112 -18.40 13.52 15.39
CA ARG A 112 -18.00 14.59 16.32
C ARG A 112 -18.69 15.92 16.00
N LEU A 113 -18.77 16.28 14.72
CA LEU A 113 -19.47 17.50 14.30
C LEU A 113 -20.97 17.44 14.59
N ALA A 114 -21.61 16.28 14.35
CA ALA A 114 -23.02 16.09 14.65
C ALA A 114 -23.29 16.21 16.16
N GLU A 115 -22.43 15.63 17.00
CA GLU A 115 -22.51 15.76 18.46
C GLU A 115 -22.31 17.22 18.91
N PHE A 116 -21.34 17.93 18.34
CA PHE A 116 -21.12 19.35 18.62
C PHE A 116 -22.36 20.20 18.28
N ILE A 117 -22.95 20.00 17.10
CA ILE A 117 -24.18 20.71 16.67
C ILE A 117 -25.35 20.39 17.61
N TYR A 118 -25.47 19.13 18.05
CA TYR A 118 -26.50 18.72 19.00
C TYR A 118 -26.38 19.47 20.33
N TYR A 119 -25.20 19.52 20.94
CA TYR A 119 -24.98 20.27 22.17
C TYR A 119 -25.15 21.78 21.97
N GLN A 120 -24.68 22.34 20.86
CA GLN A 120 -24.90 23.75 20.52
C GLN A 120 -26.41 24.07 20.48
N ASN A 121 -27.22 23.18 19.91
CA ASN A 121 -28.66 23.36 19.85
C ASN A 121 -29.32 23.30 21.24
N ILE A 122 -28.89 22.36 22.09
CA ILE A 122 -29.34 22.30 23.49
C ILE A 122 -29.00 23.60 24.20
N PHE A 123 -27.75 24.05 24.15
CA PHE A 123 -27.34 25.30 24.79
C PHE A 123 -28.15 26.48 24.28
N ARG A 124 -28.39 26.57 22.96
CA ARG A 124 -29.24 27.61 22.36
C ARG A 124 -30.67 27.60 22.89
N ILE A 125 -31.25 26.42 23.13
CA ILE A 125 -32.60 26.28 23.72
C ILE A 125 -32.58 26.72 25.19
N LEU A 126 -31.59 26.26 25.96
CA LEU A 126 -31.44 26.60 27.38
C LEU A 126 -31.11 28.07 27.62
N SER A 127 -30.45 28.75 26.68
CA SER A 127 -30.20 30.20 26.75
C SER A 127 -31.45 31.07 26.58
N LYS A 128 -32.62 30.49 26.23
CA LYS A 128 -33.87 31.24 26.16
C LYS A 128 -34.42 31.45 27.58
N GLU A 129 -34.62 32.71 27.97
CA GLU A 129 -35.02 33.12 29.32
C GLU A 129 -36.27 32.39 29.85
N HIS A 130 -37.30 32.21 29.01
CA HIS A 130 -38.52 31.48 29.38
C HIS A 130 -38.29 29.97 29.59
N VAL A 131 -37.35 29.35 28.87
CA VAL A 131 -36.99 27.93 29.05
C VAL A 131 -36.13 27.77 30.31
N ALA A 132 -35.18 28.69 30.52
CA ALA A 132 -34.35 28.71 31.72
C ALA A 132 -35.19 28.89 32.98
N GLY A 133 -36.13 29.85 32.98
CA GLY A 133 -37.09 30.05 34.07
C GLY A 133 -37.94 28.80 34.32
N ALA A 134 -38.54 28.22 33.28
CA ALA A 134 -39.33 27.00 33.41
C ALA A 134 -38.52 25.78 33.92
N LEU A 135 -37.23 25.70 33.62
CA LEU A 135 -36.35 24.66 34.13
C LEU A 135 -36.04 24.85 35.63
N VAL A 136 -35.84 26.09 36.06
CA VAL A 136 -35.64 26.47 37.46
C VAL A 136 -36.92 26.21 38.26
N ASP A 137 -38.07 26.62 37.76
CA ASP A 137 -39.38 26.40 38.37
C ASP A 137 -39.73 24.89 38.45
N ALA A 138 -39.33 24.10 37.45
CA ALA A 138 -39.45 22.64 37.47
C ALA A 138 -38.56 21.98 38.53
N SER A 139 -37.40 22.57 38.83
CA SER A 139 -36.51 22.07 39.90
C SER A 139 -37.10 22.27 41.31
N GLU A 140 -38.07 23.19 41.45
CA GLU A 140 -38.83 23.46 42.68
C GLU A 140 -40.10 22.59 42.82
N GLY A 141 -40.34 21.64 41.91
CA GLY A 141 -41.38 20.61 42.04
C GLY A 141 -42.45 20.57 40.96
N ALA A 142 -42.32 21.32 39.86
CA ALA A 142 -43.26 21.26 38.73
C ALA A 142 -42.85 20.19 37.68
N PRO A 143 -43.78 19.39 37.14
CA PRO A 143 -43.46 18.30 36.23
C PRO A 143 -43.03 18.81 34.83
N VAL A 144 -41.91 18.27 34.34
CA VAL A 144 -41.25 18.58 33.04
C VAL A 144 -42.12 18.23 31.81
N SER A 145 -43.30 17.64 32.01
CA SER A 145 -44.22 17.19 30.95
C SER A 145 -44.72 18.31 30.03
N TYR A 146 -44.69 19.57 30.47
CA TYR A 146 -45.14 20.71 29.65
C TYR A 146 -44.06 21.26 28.70
N LEU A 147 -42.78 20.95 28.92
CA LEU A 147 -41.69 21.45 28.06
C LEU A 147 -41.60 20.70 26.71
N CYS A 148 -42.05 19.44 26.66
CA CYS A 148 -42.06 18.65 25.42
C CYS A 148 -43.23 19.03 24.49
N GLY A 149 -44.37 19.45 25.04
CA GLY A 149 -45.59 19.75 24.25
C GLY A 149 -45.55 21.06 23.47
N ILE A 150 -44.76 22.05 23.90
CA ILE A 150 -44.71 23.37 23.24
C ILE A 150 -43.73 23.38 22.04
N TYR A 151 -42.76 22.45 21.99
CA TYR A 151 -41.74 22.40 20.93
C TYR A 151 -42.15 21.58 19.69
N LEU A 152 -43.23 20.80 19.75
CA LEU A 152 -43.71 19.97 18.62
C LEU A 152 -44.43 20.78 17.53
N GLU A 153 -44.99 21.94 17.85
CA GLU A 153 -45.75 22.78 16.90
C GLU A 153 -44.89 23.76 16.08
N GLY A 154 -43.61 23.96 16.45
CA GLY A 154 -42.78 25.03 15.86
C GLY A 154 -41.39 24.63 15.36
N LEU A 155 -40.95 23.37 15.54
CA LEU A 155 -39.59 22.96 15.20
C LEU A 155 -39.50 21.71 14.29
N ILE A 156 -40.56 21.42 13.54
CA ILE A 156 -40.45 20.60 12.32
C ILE A 156 -39.95 21.52 11.19
N VAL A 157 -38.75 22.08 11.33
CA VAL A 157 -38.09 22.82 10.25
C VAL A 157 -36.62 22.45 10.24
N CYS A 158 -36.25 21.74 9.18
CA CYS A 158 -34.92 21.55 8.60
C CYS A 158 -33.99 20.50 9.22
N ILE A 159 -34.36 19.22 9.12
CA ILE A 159 -33.44 18.18 8.61
C ILE A 159 -34.24 17.23 7.71
N SER A 160 -34.35 17.58 6.42
CA SER A 160 -34.58 16.66 5.30
C SER A 160 -33.64 17.07 4.19
#